data_AF-A0A2E9QZP5-F1
#
_entry.id   AF-A0A2E9QZP5-F1
#
_cell.length_a   1.000
_cell.length_b   1.000
_cell.length_c   1.000
_cell.angle_alpha   90.00
_cell.angle_beta   90.00
_cell.angle_gamma   90.00
#
_symmetry.space_group_name_H-M   'P 1'
#
loop_
_entity.id
_entity.type
_entity.pdbx_description
1 polymer ?
#
loop_
_entity_poly.entity_id
_entity_poly.type
_entity_poly.pdbx_seq_one_letter_code
_entity_poly.pdbx_strand_id
1 'polypeptide(L)'
;MEFPGKFVPPVIANNDVPIKITGEGLCRPAPEGLHLEGFEQKNLLNSTMLVGLFFLAYAGIIALGFVWKDMPRFVMVLPLVLVIFPFLRNKGDDKIGQRVVLLIPWTHIKKVFVDSEKRVVIRIKKHKQGGKSYKGAFFFVPSGNRNKLEHELQSYMDS
;
A
#
# COMPACT_ATOMS: atom_id res chain seq x y z
N MET A 1 -4.56 -2.10 -25.15
CA MET A 1 -5.86 -2.36 -24.50
C MET A 1 -5.81 -1.81 -23.08
N GLU A 2 -6.91 -1.29 -22.53
CA GLU A 2 -6.92 -0.67 -21.18
C GLU A 2 -7.79 -1.47 -20.21
N PHE A 3 -7.26 -1.75 -19.02
CA PHE A 3 -7.93 -2.51 -17.98
C PHE A 3 -8.05 -1.65 -16.72
N PRO A 4 -9.21 -1.01 -16.49
CA PRO A 4 -9.48 -0.28 -15.25
C PRO A 4 -9.69 -1.25 -14.09
N GLY A 5 -9.36 -0.80 -12.89
CA GLY A 5 -9.46 -1.61 -11.68
C GLY A 5 -8.94 -0.89 -10.45
N LYS A 6 -8.51 -1.66 -9.46
CA LYS A 6 -8.06 -1.15 -8.16
C LYS A 6 -6.78 -1.86 -7.71
N PHE A 7 -5.78 -1.10 -7.30
CA PHE A 7 -4.62 -1.60 -6.57
C PHE A 7 -4.98 -1.76 -5.10
N VAL A 8 -4.74 -2.95 -4.56
CA VAL A 8 -5.06 -3.27 -3.18
C VAL A 8 -3.81 -3.72 -2.44
N PRO A 9 -3.66 -3.42 -1.15
CA PRO A 9 -2.56 -3.96 -0.37
C PRO A 9 -2.67 -5.50 -0.31
N PRO A 10 -1.55 -6.23 -0.21
CA PRO A 10 -1.58 -7.67 -0.03
C PRO A 10 -2.19 -8.02 1.33
N VAL A 11 -2.71 -9.25 1.42
CA VAL A 11 -3.11 -9.84 2.70
C VAL A 11 -1.86 -10.03 3.57
N ILE A 12 -2.04 -9.77 4.87
CA ILE A 12 -1.05 -10.06 5.91
C ILE A 12 -0.72 -11.57 5.81
N ALA A 13 0.54 -11.91 5.52
CA ALA A 13 1.10 -13.24 5.21
C ALA A 13 1.45 -13.54 3.73
N ASN A 14 1.37 -12.56 2.82
CA ASN A 14 1.92 -12.75 1.47
C ASN A 14 3.47 -12.64 1.47
N ASN A 15 4.15 -13.58 0.82
CA ASN A 15 5.63 -13.61 0.75
C ASN A 15 6.23 -12.56 -0.21
N ASP A 16 5.39 -11.91 -1.01
CA ASP A 16 5.80 -10.88 -1.94
C ASP A 16 5.87 -9.50 -1.26
N VAL A 17 6.96 -8.77 -1.53
CA VAL A 17 7.11 -7.37 -1.07
C VAL A 17 6.13 -6.50 -1.87
N PRO A 18 5.12 -5.88 -1.24
CA PRO A 18 4.19 -5.03 -1.97
C PRO A 18 4.84 -3.72 -2.37
N ILE A 19 4.57 -3.31 -3.61
CA ILE A 19 4.87 -1.96 -4.06
C ILE A 19 3.73 -1.05 -3.58
N LYS A 20 4.10 0.10 -3.00
CA LYS A 20 3.21 1.04 -2.32
C LYS A 20 2.32 1.85 -3.28
N ILE A 21 1.52 1.17 -4.08
CA ILE A 21 0.47 1.76 -4.92
C ILE A 21 -0.86 1.16 -4.50
N THR A 22 -1.84 2.02 -4.26
CA THR A 22 -3.18 1.64 -3.79
C THR A 22 -4.25 2.47 -4.50
N GLY A 23 -5.50 2.04 -4.39
CA GLY A 23 -6.67 2.75 -4.89
C GLY A 23 -6.99 2.49 -6.35
N GLU A 24 -7.95 3.24 -6.89
CA GLU A 24 -8.38 3.11 -8.29
C GLU A 24 -7.22 3.38 -9.25
N GLY A 25 -7.17 2.61 -10.33
CA GLY A 25 -6.06 2.64 -11.23
C GLY A 25 -6.33 1.96 -12.57
N LEU A 26 -5.31 2.01 -13.42
CA LEU A 26 -5.35 1.48 -14.76
C LEU A 26 -4.14 0.57 -14.99
N CYS A 27 -4.37 -0.61 -15.57
CA CYS A 27 -3.33 -1.41 -16.17
C CYS A 27 -3.49 -1.37 -17.69
N ARG A 28 -2.46 -0.91 -18.41
CA ARG A 28 -2.45 -0.86 -19.87
C ARG A 28 -1.18 -1.53 -20.39
N PRO A 29 -1.29 -2.72 -21.00
CA PRO A 29 -0.21 -3.31 -21.78
C PRO A 29 0.08 -2.44 -23.01
N ALA A 30 1.35 -2.14 -23.25
CA ALA A 30 1.85 -1.44 -24.41
C ALA A 30 3.12 -2.14 -24.95
N PRO A 31 3.52 -1.92 -26.22
CA PRO A 31 4.72 -2.54 -26.78
C PRO A 31 6.00 -2.26 -25.98
N GLU A 32 6.14 -1.05 -25.44
CA GLU A 32 7.26 -0.59 -24.64
C GLU A 32 7.31 -1.20 -23.22
N GLY A 33 6.16 -1.68 -22.72
CA GLY A 33 6.04 -2.16 -21.35
C GLY A 33 4.61 -2.10 -20.81
N LEU A 34 4.51 -2.36 -19.51
CA LEU A 34 3.26 -2.26 -18.78
C LEU A 34 3.11 -0.86 -18.16
N HIS A 35 2.07 -0.16 -18.59
CA HIS A 35 1.66 1.11 -18.00
C HIS A 35 0.76 0.84 -16.80
N LEU A 36 1.13 1.36 -15.64
CA LEU A 36 0.39 1.26 -14.40
C LEU A 36 0.09 2.67 -13.91
N GLU A 37 -1.19 2.97 -13.70
CA GLU A 37 -1.62 4.22 -13.09
C GLU A 37 -2.31 3.92 -11.77
N GLY A 38 -1.92 4.60 -10.71
CA GLY A 38 -2.57 4.47 -9.40
C GLY A 38 -2.15 5.57 -8.46
N PHE A 39 -2.38 5.39 -7.16
CA PHE A 39 -2.00 6.37 -6.15
C PHE A 39 -0.88 5.83 -5.28
N GLU A 40 0.20 6.61 -5.12
CA GLU A 40 1.27 6.24 -4.20
C GLU A 40 0.76 6.32 -2.76
N GLN A 41 0.89 5.22 -2.02
CA GLN A 41 0.48 5.19 -0.63
C GLN A 41 1.40 6.12 0.18
N LYS A 42 0.88 7.27 0.60
CA LYS A 42 1.55 8.11 1.59
C LYS A 42 1.46 7.42 2.94
N ASN A 43 2.61 7.02 3.48
CA ASN A 43 2.73 6.77 4.91
C ASN A 43 2.57 8.13 5.60
N LEU A 44 1.34 8.49 5.98
CA LEU A 44 1.03 9.82 6.50
C LEU A 44 1.72 10.13 7.84
N LEU A 45 2.27 9.11 8.51
CA LEU A 45 2.95 9.24 9.79
C LEU A 45 4.34 8.62 9.71
N ASN A 46 5.37 9.47 9.81
CA ASN A 46 6.73 9.02 10.08
C ASN A 46 6.74 8.32 11.43
N SER A 47 7.27 7.09 11.48
CA SER A 47 7.36 6.27 12.70
C SER A 47 7.92 7.04 13.91
N THR A 48 8.83 7.98 13.66
CA THR A 48 9.41 8.89 14.66
C THR A 48 8.39 9.83 15.32
N MET A 49 7.38 10.32 14.60
CA MET A 49 6.33 11.17 15.15
C MET A 49 5.39 10.40 16.09
N LEU A 50 5.12 9.13 15.75
CA LEU A 50 4.33 8.22 16.58
C LEU A 50 5.05 7.88 17.88
N VAL A 51 6.34 7.59 17.81
CA VAL A 51 7.19 7.37 18.98
C VAL A 51 7.21 8.62 19.85
N GLY A 52 7.36 9.81 19.27
CA GLY A 52 7.32 11.08 20.00
C GLY A 52 5.99 11.32 20.72
N LEU A 53 4.85 11.09 20.05
CA LEU A 53 3.51 11.22 20.63
C LEU A 53 3.30 10.22 21.78
N PHE A 54 3.80 9.00 21.66
CA PHE A 54 3.72 8.00 22.72
C PHE A 54 4.47 8.43 23.98
N PHE A 55 5.71 8.92 23.83
CA PHE A 55 6.49 9.41 24.96
C PHE A 55 5.86 10.63 25.63
N LEU A 56 5.29 11.56 24.84
CA LEU A 56 4.57 12.72 25.38
C LEU A 56 3.32 12.31 26.18
N ALA A 57 2.53 11.38 25.65
CA ALA A 57 1.36 10.84 26.33
C ALA A 57 1.74 10.11 27.63
N TYR A 58 2.81 9.30 27.59
CA TYR A 58 3.31 8.58 28.76
C TYR A 58 3.83 9.51 29.85
N ALA A 59 4.62 10.53 29.49
CA ALA A 59 5.10 11.55 30.41
C ALA A 59 3.93 12.34 31.04
N GLY A 60 2.90 12.67 30.25
CA GLY A 60 1.68 13.31 30.73
C GLY A 60 0.93 12.45 31.76
N ILE A 61 0.80 11.15 31.51
CA ILE A 61 0.17 10.20 32.45
C ILE A 61 0.95 10.11 33.77
N ILE A 62 2.29 10.05 33.71
CA ILE A 62 3.13 10.05 34.92
C ILE A 62 2.95 11.36 35.70
N ALA A 63 3.02 12.51 35.03
CA ALA A 63 2.85 13.82 35.67
C ALA A 63 1.48 13.96 36.33
N LEU A 64 0.41 13.53 35.65
CA LEU A 64 -0.95 13.49 36.20
C LEU A 64 -1.07 12.56 37.41
N GLY A 65 -0.41 11.40 37.38
CA GLY A 65 -0.38 10.45 38.51
C GLY A 65 0.35 10.99 39.75
N PHE A 66 1.32 11.89 39.58
CA PHE A 66 1.98 12.59 40.69
C PHE A 66 1.09 13.66 41.33
N VAL A 67 0.25 14.34 40.54
CA VAL A 67 -0.61 15.44 41.00
C VAL A 67 -1.97 14.93 41.52
N TRP A 68 -2.48 13.84 40.95
CA TRP A 68 -3.74 13.21 41.34
C TRP A 68 -3.56 11.71 41.60
N LYS A 69 -3.35 11.36 42.87
CA LYS A 69 -3.12 9.98 43.32
C LYS A 69 -4.32 9.04 43.17
N ASP A 70 -5.56 9.57 43.25
CA ASP A 70 -6.79 8.79 43.14
C ASP A 70 -7.39 8.80 41.72
N MET A 71 -6.57 9.09 40.72
CA MET A 71 -7.03 9.24 39.34
C MET A 71 -7.60 7.91 38.81
N PRO A 72 -8.85 7.90 38.30
CA PRO A 72 -9.47 6.69 37.80
C PRO A 72 -8.68 6.11 36.62
N ARG A 73 -8.47 4.79 36.62
CA ARG A 73 -7.68 4.09 35.58
C ARG A 73 -8.15 4.36 34.15
N PHE A 74 -9.45 4.60 33.93
CA PHE A 74 -9.96 4.91 32.59
C PHE A 74 -9.42 6.23 32.02
N VAL A 75 -9.11 7.21 32.87
CA VAL A 75 -8.55 8.50 32.45
C VAL A 75 -7.06 8.36 32.10
N MET A 76 -6.34 7.40 32.69
CA MET A 76 -4.96 7.07 32.29
C MET A 76 -4.88 6.36 30.94
N VAL A 77 -5.92 5.62 30.56
CA VAL A 77 -5.94 4.83 29.31
C VAL A 77 -6.47 5.64 28.12
N LEU A 78 -7.28 6.67 28.38
CA LEU A 78 -7.87 7.56 27.36
C LEU A 78 -6.84 8.18 26.38
N PRO A 79 -5.69 8.72 26.83
CA PRO A 79 -4.68 9.30 25.95
C PRO A 79 -4.06 8.25 25.03
N LEU A 80 -3.85 7.04 25.54
CA LEU A 80 -3.30 5.93 24.77
C LEU A 80 -4.28 5.51 23.66
N VAL A 81 -5.57 5.43 23.99
CA VAL A 81 -6.63 5.11 23.02
C VAL A 81 -6.75 6.21 21.97
N LEU A 82 -6.71 7.49 22.34
CA LEU A 82 -6.78 8.59 21.39
C LEU A 82 -5.60 8.64 20.42
N VAL A 83 -4.41 8.18 20.82
CA VAL A 83 -3.23 8.08 19.95
C VAL A 83 -3.29 6.86 19.04
N ILE A 84 -3.83 5.72 19.51
CA ILE A 84 -3.88 4.45 18.76
C ILE A 84 -5.10 4.36 17.84
N PHE A 85 -6.24 4.96 18.21
CA PHE A 85 -7.50 4.84 17.46
C PHE A 85 -7.42 5.39 16.01
N PRO A 86 -6.77 6.53 15.73
CA PRO A 86 -6.53 6.99 14.36
C PRO A 86 -5.67 6.00 13.56
N PHE A 87 -4.79 5.25 14.23
CA PHE A 87 -3.90 4.26 13.61
C PHE A 87 -4.65 3.00 13.15
N LEU A 88 -5.67 2.58 13.90
CA LEU A 88 -6.56 1.48 13.50
C LEU A 88 -7.54 1.89 12.40
N ARG A 89 -7.95 3.16 12.38
CA ARG A 89 -8.94 3.68 11.42
C ARG A 89 -8.34 4.01 10.06
N ASN A 90 -7.06 4.41 9.99
CA ASN A 90 -6.34 4.65 8.74
C ASN A 90 -5.83 3.36 8.07
N LYS A 91 -6.71 2.37 7.90
CA LYS A 91 -6.50 1.32 6.91
C LYS A 91 -6.65 1.96 5.52
N GLY A 92 -5.54 2.50 5.01
CA GLY A 92 -5.30 2.80 3.61
C GLY A 92 -6.50 3.38 2.88
N ASP A 93 -6.86 4.61 3.19
CA ASP A 93 -7.85 5.33 2.40
C ASP A 93 -7.30 5.48 0.98
N ASP A 94 -8.02 4.90 0.02
CA ASP A 94 -7.62 4.61 -1.35
C ASP A 94 -7.27 5.86 -2.18
N LYS A 95 -7.46 7.06 -1.61
CA LYS A 95 -7.38 8.36 -2.31
C LYS A 95 -6.34 9.32 -1.72
N ILE A 96 -5.53 8.91 -0.74
CA ILE A 96 -4.62 9.82 -0.01
C ILE A 96 -3.24 9.99 -0.69
N GLY A 97 -3.05 9.46 -1.90
CA GLY A 97 -1.78 9.49 -2.64
C GLY A 97 -1.67 10.55 -3.73
N GLN A 98 -0.44 10.85 -4.16
CA GLN A 98 -0.22 11.47 -5.48
C GLN A 98 -0.51 10.42 -6.56
N ARG A 99 -1.20 10.81 -7.64
CA ARG A 99 -1.35 9.95 -8.82
C ARG A 99 0.03 9.70 -9.41
N VAL A 100 0.38 8.43 -9.60
CA VAL A 100 1.64 8.01 -10.20
C VAL A 100 1.33 7.19 -11.45
N VAL A 101 2.04 7.53 -12.52
CA VAL A 101 2.06 6.78 -13.78
C VAL A 101 3.41 6.10 -13.89
N LEU A 102 3.42 4.78 -13.91
CA LEU A 102 4.61 3.95 -14.05
C LEU A 102 4.62 3.26 -15.40
N LEU A 103 5.79 3.22 -16.02
CA LEU A 103 6.06 2.42 -17.20
C LEU A 103 7.09 1.36 -16.80
N ILE A 104 6.64 0.11 -16.68
CA ILE A 104 7.53 -1.02 -16.37
C ILE A 104 7.86 -1.75 -17.67
N PRO A 105 9.10 -1.73 -18.17
CA PRO A 105 9.45 -2.49 -19.37
C PRO A 105 9.25 -3.99 -19.16
N TRP A 106 8.84 -4.71 -20.20
CA TRP A 106 8.58 -6.16 -20.14
C TRP A 106 9.78 -6.95 -19.59
N THR A 107 11.02 -6.51 -19.89
CA THR A 107 12.27 -7.10 -19.38
C THR A 107 12.40 -7.09 -17.85
N HIS A 108 11.70 -6.18 -17.18
CA HIS A 108 11.64 -6.07 -15.73
C HIS A 108 10.50 -6.88 -15.12
N ILE A 109 9.52 -7.33 -15.89
CA ILE A 109 8.42 -8.17 -15.39
C ILE A 109 8.92 -9.61 -15.29
N LYS A 110 8.84 -10.20 -14.08
CA LYS A 110 9.29 -11.58 -13.84
C LYS A 110 8.19 -12.59 -14.08
N LYS A 111 6.98 -12.29 -13.61
CA LYS A 111 5.86 -13.21 -13.59
C LYS A 111 4.57 -12.45 -13.39
N VAL A 112 3.52 -12.88 -14.09
CA VAL A 112 2.14 -12.50 -13.84
C VAL A 112 1.37 -13.77 -13.46
N PHE A 113 0.48 -13.68 -12.47
CA PHE A 113 -0.41 -14.77 -12.10
C PHE A 113 -1.61 -14.25 -11.31
N VAL A 114 -2.71 -15.01 -11.29
CA VAL A 114 -3.85 -14.73 -10.41
C VAL A 114 -3.67 -15.43 -9.05
N ASP A 115 -3.84 -14.68 -7.95
CA ASP A 115 -3.80 -15.24 -6.60
C ASP A 115 -5.15 -15.86 -6.15
N SER A 116 -5.15 -16.50 -4.97
CA SER A 116 -6.35 -17.11 -4.38
C SER A 116 -7.48 -16.11 -4.11
N GLU A 117 -7.14 -14.84 -3.91
CA GLU A 117 -8.09 -13.74 -3.73
C GLU A 117 -8.51 -13.09 -5.04
N LYS A 118 -8.27 -13.76 -6.17
CA LYS A 118 -8.76 -13.34 -7.49
C LYS A 118 -8.10 -12.06 -8.00
N ARG A 119 -6.92 -11.70 -7.48
CA ARG A 119 -6.14 -10.52 -7.88
C ARG A 119 -5.08 -10.91 -8.89
N VAL A 120 -4.84 -10.05 -9.87
CA VAL A 120 -3.70 -10.18 -10.78
C VAL A 120 -2.47 -9.65 -10.06
N VAL A 121 -1.51 -10.55 -9.85
CA VAL A 121 -0.23 -10.25 -9.19
C VAL A 121 0.85 -10.10 -10.25
N ILE A 122 1.52 -8.95 -10.24
CA ILE A 122 2.54 -8.59 -11.23
C ILE A 122 3.86 -8.43 -10.51
N ARG A 123 4.73 -9.44 -10.60
CA ARG A 123 6.05 -9.43 -9.97
C ARG A 123 7.08 -8.77 -10.87
N ILE A 124 7.84 -7.82 -10.32
CA ILE A 124 8.87 -7.10 -11.06
C ILE A 124 10.25 -7.26 -10.44
N LYS A 125 11.28 -7.25 -11.29
CA LYS A 125 12.68 -6.97 -10.91
C LYS A 125 12.77 -5.54 -10.40
N LYS A 126 13.89 -5.22 -9.76
CA LYS A 126 14.22 -3.84 -9.39
C LYS A 126 14.20 -2.98 -10.67
N HIS A 127 13.34 -1.97 -10.69
CA HIS A 127 13.21 -0.98 -11.75
C HIS A 127 13.33 0.42 -11.14
N LYS A 128 13.86 1.38 -11.89
CA LYS A 128 14.00 2.77 -11.43
C LYS A 128 13.27 3.69 -12.39
N GLN A 129 12.41 4.55 -11.85
CA GLN A 129 11.69 5.57 -12.61
C GLN A 129 11.50 6.80 -11.74
N GLY A 130 11.76 8.00 -12.28
CA GLY A 130 11.55 9.26 -11.56
C GLY A 130 12.34 9.38 -10.25
N GLY A 131 13.57 8.86 -10.21
CA GLY A 131 14.42 8.86 -9.01
C GLY A 131 14.02 7.85 -7.92
N LYS A 132 12.90 7.14 -8.08
CA LYS A 132 12.44 6.09 -7.16
C LYS A 132 12.81 4.70 -7.69
N SER A 133 13.05 3.75 -6.77
CA SER A 133 13.29 2.35 -7.13
C SER A 133 12.12 1.49 -6.68
N TYR A 134 11.50 0.80 -7.64
CA TYR A 134 10.40 -0.12 -7.43
C TYR A 134 10.93 -1.55 -7.48
N LYS A 135 10.62 -2.38 -6.48
CA LYS A 135 10.97 -3.79 -6.41
C LYS A 135 9.88 -4.51 -5.62
N GLY A 136 9.39 -5.64 -6.13
CA GLY A 136 8.36 -6.42 -5.46
C GLY A 136 7.24 -6.83 -6.40
N ALA A 137 6.01 -6.77 -5.91
CA ALA A 137 4.81 -7.10 -6.67
C ALA A 137 3.73 -6.01 -6.57
N PHE A 138 2.98 -5.86 -7.66
CA PHE A 138 1.71 -5.13 -7.67
C PHE A 138 0.56 -6.12 -7.54
N PHE A 139 -0.48 -5.72 -6.81
CA PHE A 139 -1.70 -6.50 -6.61
C PHE A 139 -2.87 -5.70 -7.16
N PHE A 140 -3.43 -6.17 -8.27
CA PHE A 140 -4.44 -5.45 -9.03
C PHE A 140 -5.74 -6.26 -9.15
N VAL A 141 -6.85 -5.62 -8.83
CA VAL A 141 -8.21 -6.15 -9.00
C VAL A 141 -8.82 -5.46 -10.21
N PRO A 142 -8.88 -6.11 -11.39
CA PRO A 142 -9.50 -5.53 -12.57
C PRO A 142 -11.03 -5.45 -12.39
N SER A 143 -11.65 -4.39 -12.88
CA SER A 143 -13.12 -4.25 -12.93
C SER A 143 -13.75 -5.17 -13.98
N GLY A 144 -12.97 -5.63 -14.94
CA GLY A 144 -13.38 -6.56 -16.01
C GLY A 144 -12.92 -8.00 -15.78
N ASN A 145 -12.85 -8.78 -16.87
CA ASN A 145 -12.43 -10.18 -16.80
C ASN A 145 -10.93 -10.29 -16.49
N ARG A 146 -10.60 -10.70 -15.25
CA ARG A 146 -9.23 -10.88 -14.77
C ARG A 146 -8.39 -11.87 -15.59
N ASN A 147 -9.01 -12.94 -16.11
CA ASN A 147 -8.30 -13.96 -16.87
C ASN A 147 -7.88 -13.40 -18.23
N LYS A 148 -8.67 -12.46 -18.77
CA LYS A 148 -8.32 -11.73 -19.99
C LYS A 148 -7.11 -10.83 -19.77
N LEU A 149 -7.06 -10.11 -18.64
CA LEU A 149 -5.90 -9.30 -18.28
C LEU A 149 -4.64 -10.16 -18.10
N GLU A 150 -4.74 -11.27 -17.36
CA GLU A 150 -3.62 -12.20 -17.16
C GLU A 150 -3.11 -12.76 -18.51
N HIS A 151 -4.01 -13.27 -19.36
CA HIS A 151 -3.65 -13.81 -20.66
C HIS A 151 -2.98 -12.76 -21.57
N GLU A 152 -3.53 -11.55 -21.60
CA GLU A 152 -2.94 -10.45 -22.38
C GLU A 152 -1.52 -10.12 -21.89
N LEU A 153 -1.34 -9.96 -20.58
CA LEU A 153 -0.03 -9.69 -19.99
C LEU A 153 0.97 -10.82 -20.29
N GLN A 154 0.51 -12.06 -20.26
CA GLN A 154 1.34 -13.23 -20.56
C GLN A 154 1.77 -13.23 -22.03
N SER A 155 0.87 -12.91 -22.97
CA SER A 155 1.22 -12.84 -24.39
C SER A 155 2.31 -11.79 -24.71
N TYR A 156 2.31 -10.66 -24.00
CA TYR A 156 3.36 -9.64 -24.17
C TYR A 156 4.70 -10.05 -23.54
N MET A 157 4.69 -10.95 -22.55
CA MET A 157 5.92 -11.47 -21.94
C MET A 157 6.57 -12.57 -22.79
N ASP A 158 5.77 -13.30 -23.56
CA ASP A 158 6.22 -14.41 -24.41
C ASP A 158 6.59 -13.97 -25.85
N SER A 159 6.34 -12.69 -26.19
CA SER A 159 6.69 -12.07 -27.48
C SER A 159 8.09 -11.47 -27.47
#